data_AF-A0A933ASL0-F1
#
_entry.id   AF-A0A933ASL0-F1
#
_cell.length_a   1.000
_cell.length_b   1.000
_cell.length_c   1.000
_cell.angle_alpha   90.00
_cell.angle_beta   90.00
_cell.angle_gamma   90.00
#
_symmetry.space_group_name_H-M   'P 1'
#
loop_
_entity.id
_entity.type
_entity.pdbx_description
1 polymer ?
#
loop_
_entity_poly.entity_id
_entity_poly.type
_entity_poly.pdbx_seq_one_letter_code
_entity_poly.pdbx_strand_id
1 'polypeptide(L)'
;MAEPLDTAIREHLSRYIDGKISHREFHRWLVPRVWNVHKLGNLDLENLVGEIHLRLAEFANGDWTEDELKDLLRPLVDTYYVNMNMPTRILSSSRVIHRQISYPAPVVAYRVIPVDT
;
A
#
# COMPACT_ATOMS: atom_id res chain seq x y z
N MET A 1 -8.76 -6.89 -28.77
CA MET A 1 -9.07 -7.26 -27.37
C MET A 1 -8.64 -6.09 -26.51
N ALA A 2 -9.45 -5.67 -25.53
CA ALA A 2 -9.05 -4.59 -24.63
C ALA A 2 -7.87 -5.07 -23.77
N GLU A 3 -6.89 -4.20 -23.56
CA GLU A 3 -5.76 -4.47 -22.68
C GLU A 3 -6.25 -4.63 -21.23
N PRO A 4 -5.70 -5.57 -20.45
CA PRO A 4 -5.96 -5.66 -19.01
C PRO A 4 -5.65 -4.34 -18.30
N LEU A 5 -6.52 -3.93 -17.37
CA LEU A 5 -6.41 -2.63 -16.70
C LEU A 5 -5.10 -2.49 -15.91
N ASP A 6 -4.60 -3.57 -15.31
CA ASP A 6 -3.31 -3.61 -14.61
C ASP A 6 -2.14 -3.29 -15.54
N THR A 7 -2.15 -3.83 -16.76
CA THR A 7 -1.09 -3.57 -17.75
C THR A 7 -1.15 -2.10 -18.20
N ALA A 8 -2.35 -1.59 -18.47
CA ALA A 8 -2.55 -0.20 -18.86
C ALA A 8 -2.10 0.79 -17.77
N ILE A 9 -2.34 0.45 -16.49
CA ILE A 9 -1.87 1.24 -15.34
C ILE A 9 -0.34 1.26 -15.30
N ARG A 10 0.30 0.11 -15.44
CA ARG A 10 1.77 -0.01 -15.41
C ARG A 10 2.43 0.74 -16.57
N GLU A 11 1.83 0.69 -17.76
CA GLU A 11 2.32 1.45 -18.91
C GLU A 11 2.26 2.96 -18.64
N HIS A 12 1.13 3.47 -18.15
CA HIS A 12 1.00 4.90 -17.84
C HIS A 12 1.90 5.32 -16.68
N LEU A 13 2.07 4.45 -15.68
CA LEU A 13 2.99 4.68 -14.57
C LEU A 13 4.44 4.77 -15.04
N SER A 14 4.87 3.85 -15.92
CA SER A 14 6.20 3.90 -16.54
C SER A 14 6.42 5.20 -17.32
N ARG A 15 5.43 5.63 -18.11
CA ARG A 15 5.51 6.91 -18.84
C ARG A 15 5.64 8.12 -17.91
N TYR A 16 4.98 8.09 -16.76
CA TYR A 16 5.11 9.13 -15.74
C TYR A 16 6.50 9.12 -15.11
N ILE A 17 7.01 7.95 -14.71
CA ILE A 17 8.35 7.79 -14.13
C ILE A 17 9.43 8.26 -15.11
N ASP A 18 9.28 7.95 -16.39
CA ASP A 18 10.19 8.38 -17.46
C ASP A 18 10.06 9.87 -17.81
N GLY A 19 9.12 10.61 -17.20
CA GLY A 19 8.86 12.03 -17.50
C GLY A 19 8.19 12.28 -18.85
N LYS A 20 7.69 11.23 -19.54
CA LYS A 20 6.98 11.34 -20.83
C LYS A 20 5.59 11.96 -20.67
N ILE A 21 5.02 11.87 -19.47
CA ILE A 21 3.79 12.55 -19.06
C ILE A 21 4.01 13.18 -17.68
N SER A 22 3.33 14.29 -17.41
CA SER A 22 3.35 14.94 -16.10
C SER A 22 2.53 14.18 -15.06
N HIS A 23 2.81 14.42 -13.77
CA HIS A 23 1.98 13.92 -12.67
C HIS A 23 0.49 14.27 -12.86
N ARG A 24 0.18 15.49 -13.30
CA ARG A 24 -1.20 15.93 -13.55
C ARG A 24 -1.88 15.11 -14.64
N GLU A 25 -1.17 14.79 -15.72
CA GLU A 25 -1.70 13.96 -16.81
C GLU A 25 -1.92 12.52 -16.36
N PHE A 26 -0.96 11.95 -15.63
CA PHE A 26 -1.09 10.63 -15.04
C PHE A 26 -2.31 10.54 -14.12
N HIS A 27 -2.45 11.47 -13.18
CA HIS A 27 -3.57 11.51 -12.23
C HIS A 27 -4.93 11.64 -12.95
N ARG A 28 -5.05 12.54 -13.94
CA ARG A 28 -6.27 12.70 -14.74
C ARG A 28 -6.65 11.42 -15.49
N TRP A 29 -5.66 10.66 -15.94
CA TRP A 29 -5.90 9.41 -16.64
C TRP A 29 -6.31 8.28 -15.68
N LEU A 30 -5.65 8.19 -14.52
CA LEU A 30 -5.80 7.10 -13.55
C LEU A 30 -7.16 7.14 -12.84
N VAL A 31 -7.51 8.28 -12.22
CA VAL A 31 -8.67 8.42 -11.33
C VAL A 31 -9.99 7.86 -11.91
N PRO A 32 -10.43 8.24 -13.14
CA PRO A 32 -11.69 7.75 -13.67
C PRO A 32 -11.68 6.23 -13.96
N ARG A 33 -10.51 5.62 -14.13
CA ARG A 33 -10.36 4.19 -14.47
C ARG A 33 -10.39 3.29 -13.24
N VAL A 34 -9.94 3.81 -12.11
CA VAL A 34 -9.77 3.01 -10.88
C VAL A 34 -10.87 3.24 -9.84
N TRP A 35 -11.79 4.18 -10.09
CA TRP A 35 -12.88 4.53 -9.17
C TRP A 35 -13.69 3.33 -8.64
N ASN A 36 -13.92 2.32 -9.48
CA ASN A 36 -14.68 1.12 -9.13
C ASN A 36 -13.81 -0.15 -9.10
N VAL A 37 -12.50 -0.04 -8.91
CA VAL A 37 -11.58 -1.19 -8.99
C VAL A 37 -11.96 -2.31 -8.02
N HIS A 38 -12.41 -1.96 -6.81
CA HIS A 38 -12.89 -2.89 -5.77
C HIS A 38 -14.11 -3.73 -6.18
N LYS A 39 -14.82 -3.35 -7.25
CA LYS A 39 -15.97 -4.11 -7.77
C LYS A 39 -15.56 -5.20 -8.75
N LEU A 40 -14.30 -5.21 -9.19
CA LEU A 40 -13.78 -6.17 -10.16
C LEU A 40 -13.37 -7.49 -9.50
N GLY A 41 -13.24 -7.53 -8.17
CA GLY A 41 -12.88 -8.75 -7.43
C GLY A 41 -11.47 -9.25 -7.76
N ASN A 42 -10.57 -8.34 -8.17
CA ASN A 42 -9.19 -8.65 -8.51
C ASN A 42 -8.27 -8.02 -7.45
N LEU A 43 -7.89 -8.82 -6.47
CA LEU A 43 -7.10 -8.38 -5.33
C LEU A 43 -5.74 -7.80 -5.74
N ASP A 44 -5.07 -8.36 -6.76
CA ASP A 44 -3.78 -7.86 -7.23
C ASP A 44 -3.90 -6.47 -7.85
N LEU A 45 -4.97 -6.25 -8.62
CA LEU A 45 -5.29 -4.95 -9.19
C LEU A 45 -5.70 -3.94 -8.11
N GLU A 46 -6.49 -4.35 -7.12
CA GLU A 46 -6.87 -3.53 -5.98
C GLU A 46 -5.64 -3.10 -5.17
N ASN A 47 -4.72 -4.03 -4.89
CA ASN A 47 -3.45 -3.74 -4.20
C ASN A 47 -2.58 -2.79 -5.02
N LEU A 48 -2.43 -3.02 -6.34
CA LEU A 48 -1.68 -2.12 -7.21
C LEU A 48 -2.21 -0.68 -7.16
N VAL A 49 -3.53 -0.52 -7.30
CA VAL A 49 -4.18 0.80 -7.23
C VAL A 49 -4.04 1.42 -5.84
N GLY A 50 -4.22 0.63 -4.79
CA GLY A 50 -4.09 1.08 -3.40
C GLY A 50 -2.71 1.65 -3.10
N GLU A 51 -1.66 0.93 -3.47
CA GLU A 51 -0.26 1.39 -3.31
C GLU A 51 -0.01 2.68 -4.09
N ILE A 52 -0.45 2.77 -5.35
CA ILE A 52 -0.29 4.00 -6.16
C ILE A 52 -1.00 5.18 -5.47
N HIS A 53 -2.25 5.02 -5.06
CA HIS A 53 -3.00 6.09 -4.39
C HIS A 53 -2.36 6.52 -3.08
N LEU A 54 -1.84 5.58 -2.28
CA LEU A 54 -1.14 5.89 -1.05
C LEU A 54 0.07 6.81 -1.32
N ARG A 55 0.92 6.46 -2.29
CA ARG A 55 2.10 7.27 -2.64
C ARG A 55 1.73 8.64 -3.18
N LEU A 56 0.68 8.73 -4.00
CA LEU A 56 0.19 10.02 -4.50
C LEU A 56 -0.37 10.90 -3.38
N ALA A 57 -1.02 10.33 -2.38
CA ALA A 57 -1.52 11.07 -1.21
C ALA A 57 -0.38 11.60 -0.33
N GLU A 58 0.65 10.78 -0.06
CA GLU A 58 1.86 11.20 0.66
C GLU A 58 2.59 12.34 -0.07
N PHE A 59 2.76 12.22 -1.40
CA PHE A 59 3.33 13.29 -2.22
C PHE A 59 2.48 14.58 -2.16
N ALA A 60 1.15 14.47 -2.24
CA ALA A 60 0.26 15.62 -2.15
C ALA A 60 0.32 16.33 -0.79
N ASN A 61 0.66 15.61 0.28
CA ASN A 61 0.91 16.17 1.60
C ASN A 61 2.30 16.82 1.74
N GLY A 62 3.17 16.66 0.74
CA GLY A 62 4.54 17.14 0.77
C GLY A 62 5.51 16.24 1.52
N ASP A 63 5.14 14.98 1.78
CA ASP A 63 6.02 14.00 2.43
C ASP A 63 7.22 13.64 1.53
N TRP A 64 7.03 13.73 0.20
CA TRP A 64 8.02 13.37 -0.82
C TRP A 64 8.17 14.46 -1.87
N THR A 65 9.38 14.60 -2.40
CA THR A 65 9.61 15.25 -3.69
C THR A 65 9.10 14.39 -4.85
N GLU A 66 8.99 14.98 -6.05
CA GLU A 66 8.50 14.22 -7.22
C GLU A 66 9.48 13.10 -7.64
N ASP A 67 10.79 13.30 -7.46
CA ASP A 67 11.78 12.27 -7.77
C ASP A 67 11.73 11.11 -6.77
N GLU A 68 11.57 11.40 -5.47
CA GLU A 68 11.34 10.38 -4.44
C GLU A 68 10.05 9.60 -4.68
N LEU A 69 8.96 10.28 -5.08
CA LEU A 69 7.71 9.64 -5.47
C LEU A 69 7.94 8.65 -6.62
N LYS A 70 8.69 9.04 -7.66
CA LYS A 70 9.01 8.15 -8.80
C LYS A 70 9.82 6.94 -8.37
N ASP A 71 10.76 7.11 -7.43
CA ASP A 71 11.54 5.99 -6.89
C ASP A 71 10.67 5.01 -6.09
N LEU A 72 9.71 5.52 -5.30
CA LEU A 72 8.73 4.70 -4.57
C LEU A 72 7.76 3.96 -5.50
N LEU A 73 7.41 4.56 -6.64
CA LEU A 73 6.50 3.98 -7.63
C LEU A 73 7.17 3.01 -8.60
N ARG A 74 8.49 3.12 -8.82
CA ARG A 74 9.23 2.28 -9.79
C ARG A 74 9.05 0.77 -9.58
N PRO A 75 9.09 0.22 -8.35
CA PRO A 75 8.82 -1.20 -8.12
C PRO A 75 7.44 -1.65 -8.61
N LEU A 76 6.44 -0.77 -8.63
CA LEU A 76 5.08 -1.10 -9.06
C LEU A 76 4.95 -1.25 -10.58
N VAL A 77 5.96 -0.87 -11.36
CA VAL A 77 6.02 -1.16 -12.79
C VAL A 77 6.47 -2.61 -13.01
N ASP A 78 7.56 -3.00 -12.36
CA ASP A 78 8.23 -4.30 -12.57
C ASP A 78 7.63 -5.46 -11.76
N THR A 79 6.93 -5.18 -10.66
CA THR A 79 6.48 -6.23 -9.73
C THR A 79 5.19 -6.88 -10.21
N TYR A 80 5.28 -8.10 -10.74
CA TYR A 80 4.17 -9.05 -10.79
C TYR A 80 4.24 -9.91 -9.52
N TYR A 81 3.16 -9.92 -8.73
CA TYR A 81 3.08 -10.77 -7.54
C TYR A 81 3.07 -12.25 -7.96
N VAL A 82 4.17 -12.96 -7.71
CA VAL A 82 4.14 -14.43 -7.70
C VAL A 82 3.51 -14.82 -6.37
N ASN A 83 2.25 -15.26 -6.40
CA ASN A 83 1.61 -15.85 -5.23
C ASN A 83 2.28 -17.20 -4.93
N MET A 84 3.41 -17.16 -4.23
CA MET A 84 4.08 -18.37 -3.75
C MET A 84 3.38 -18.83 -2.46
N ASN A 85 2.41 -19.72 -2.61
CA ASN A 85 2.02 -20.64 -1.54
C ASN A 85 3.22 -21.55 -1.23
N MET A 86 4.20 -21.06 -0.48
CA MET A 86 5.27 -21.88 0.08
C MET A 86 4.71 -22.60 1.32
N PRO A 87 4.56 -23.94 1.33
CA PRO A 87 4.35 -24.65 2.58
C PRO A 87 5.59 -24.43 3.46
N THR A 88 5.41 -23.75 4.59
CA THR A 88 6.48 -23.44 5.54
C THR A 88 7.11 -24.73 6.06
N ARG A 89 8.30 -25.08 5.58
CA ARG A 89 9.13 -26.12 6.20
C ARG A 89 10.18 -25.42 7.07
N ILE A 90 9.85 -25.26 8.35
CA ILE A 90 10.78 -24.76 9.36
C ILE A 90 11.81 -25.87 9.63
N LEU A 91 13.07 -25.62 9.24
CA LEU A 91 14.23 -26.31 9.78
C LEU A 91 15.33 -25.27 9.97
N SER A 92 15.47 -24.75 11.19
CA SER A 92 16.76 -24.74 11.87
C SER A 92 16.61 -24.23 13.30
N SER A 93 17.25 -24.96 14.21
CA SER A 93 17.27 -24.80 15.65
C SER A 93 18.13 -23.60 16.07
N SER A 94 17.53 -22.67 16.81
CA SER A 94 18.27 -21.73 17.65
C SER A 94 17.60 -21.69 19.01
N ARG A 95 18.32 -22.12 20.06
CA ARG A 95 17.90 -21.98 21.45
C ARG A 95 17.67 -20.50 21.74
N VAL A 96 16.40 -20.10 21.89
CA VAL A 96 16.03 -18.79 22.41
C VAL A 96 16.10 -18.87 23.94
N ILE A 97 17.03 -18.14 24.55
CA ILE A 97 17.02 -17.89 25.99
C ILE A 97 15.83 -16.95 26.26
N HIS A 98 14.81 -17.48 26.94
CA HIS A 98 13.60 -16.75 27.31
C HIS A 98 13.92 -15.80 28.48
N ARG A 99 14.14 -14.51 28.19
CA ARG A 99 14.15 -13.46 29.22
C ARG A 99 12.79 -12.79 29.19
N GLN A 100 11.90 -13.19 30.11
CA GLN A 100 10.61 -12.53 30.30
C GLN A 100 10.84 -11.06 30.69
N ILE A 101 10.29 -10.15 29.89
CA ILE A 101 10.13 -8.76 30.27
C ILE A 101 8.67 -8.62 30.71
N SER A 102 8.47 -8.41 32.01
CA SER A 102 7.15 -8.21 32.62
C SER A 102 6.71 -6.77 32.40
N TYR A 103 5.60 -6.54 31.69
CA TYR A 103 4.95 -5.23 31.64
C TYR A 103 3.93 -5.11 32.79
N PRO A 104 3.97 -4.07 33.63
CA PRO A 104 2.91 -3.84 34.61
C PRO A 104 1.63 -3.35 33.91
N ALA A 105 0.47 -3.89 34.32
CA ALA A 105 -0.83 -3.50 33.80
C ALA A 105 -1.18 -2.04 34.12
N PRO A 106 -1.84 -1.30 33.20
CA PRO A 106 -2.29 0.06 33.49
C PRO A 106 -3.48 0.05 34.46
N VAL A 107 -3.39 0.85 35.53
CA VAL A 107 -4.50 1.09 36.45
C VAL A 107 -5.45 2.10 35.79
N VAL A 108 -6.61 1.63 35.33
CA VAL A 108 -7.69 2.51 34.85
C VAL A 108 -8.60 2.84 36.02
N ALA A 109 -8.52 4.07 36.54
CA ALA A 109 -9.43 4.58 37.57
C ALA A 109 -10.68 5.16 36.90
N TYR A 110 -11.83 4.49 37.03
CA TYR A 110 -13.13 5.07 36.69
C TYR A 110 -13.66 5.86 37.89
N ARG A 111 -13.93 7.16 37.69
CA ARG A 111 -14.58 8.02 38.67
C ARG A 111 -16.10 7.98 38.42
N VAL A 112 -16.86 7.41 39.37
CA VAL A 112 -18.33 7.42 39.33
C VAL A 112 -18.81 8.81 39.75
N ILE A 113 -19.57 9.50 38.89
CA ILE A 113 -20.26 10.74 39.23
C ILE A 113 -21.67 10.35 39.71
N PRO A 114 -22.10 10.67 40.94
CA PRO A 114 -23.47 10.46 41.36
C PRO A 114 -24.40 11.47 40.66
N VAL A 115 -25.56 10.98 40.19
CA VAL A 115 -26.67 11.83 39.73
C VAL A 115 -27.63 12.01 40.91
N ASP A 116 -27.85 13.23 41.36
CA ASP A 116 -28.86 13.54 42.38
C ASP A 116 -30.26 13.45 41.75
N THR A 117 -31.19 12.83 42.47
CA THR A 117 -32.64 12.79 42.18
C THR A 117 -33.40 13.57 43.23
#